data_AF-A0A963WEY1-F1
#
_entry.id   AF-A0A963WEY1-F1
#
_cell.length_a   1.000
_cell.length_b   1.000
_cell.length_c   1.000
_cell.angle_alpha   90.00
_cell.angle_beta   90.00
_cell.angle_gamma   90.00
#
_symmetry.space_group_name_H-M   'P 1'
#
loop_
_entity.id
_entity.type
_entity.pdbx_description
1 polymer ?
#
loop_
_entity_poly.entity_id
_entity_poly.type
_entity_poly.pdbx_seq_one_letter_code
_entity_poly.pdbx_strand_id
1 'polypeptide(L)'
;MLSQTLSRLTLAAATTLLAGLMLTSCGGDTDGSGGCTPGTLGCDSTIGSTQPIWDTTDPSQLPASSTVANICTATDEKHFIRAYLNEAYLWYDEIQAINPNFAASVEEYFYSLLVTTPDAYGQAKDRFSFIIPTRTADSLSTGANIGYGVQWMTDASGYTRVAMVNPGSPAEAAGMARGGVLISIASSNNSSWYPNTSGATVTFNYRDVPGGPSRVVTLTAAAIQDDPVPTVSALDLGASGKVGYMLFTDHSSVAQDKLIDAIASLQAQGINDLVLDMRYNGGGYLYVAEALASM
;
A
#
# COMPACT_ATOMS: atom_id res chain seq x y z
N MET A 1 54.11 -31.10 -3.03
CA MET A 1 54.29 -29.88 -3.84
C MET A 1 52.93 -29.26 -4.07
N LEU A 2 52.82 -27.97 -3.75
CA LEU A 2 51.69 -27.04 -3.89
C LEU A 2 50.37 -27.35 -3.16
N SER A 3 50.35 -26.86 -1.92
CA SER A 3 49.18 -26.28 -1.26
C SER A 3 48.73 -25.02 -2.03
N GLN A 4 47.43 -24.91 -2.35
CA GLN A 4 46.82 -23.64 -2.74
C GLN A 4 45.60 -23.38 -1.85
N THR A 5 45.83 -22.45 -0.93
CA THR A 5 44.85 -21.69 -0.16
C THR A 5 43.91 -20.93 -1.08
N LEU A 6 42.61 -21.26 -1.09
CA LEU A 6 41.59 -20.39 -1.66
C LEU A 6 41.15 -19.36 -0.61
N SER A 7 41.40 -18.11 -0.99
CA SER A 7 41.16 -16.88 -0.25
C SER A 7 39.69 -16.73 0.16
N ARG A 8 39.47 -16.40 1.44
CA ARG A 8 38.19 -15.89 1.94
C ARG A 8 37.98 -14.52 1.30
N LEU A 9 37.08 -14.44 0.32
CA LEU A 9 36.57 -13.16 -0.16
C LEU A 9 35.72 -12.56 0.98
N THR A 10 36.32 -11.64 1.72
CA THR A 10 35.60 -10.77 2.66
C THR A 10 34.61 -9.95 1.84
N LEU A 11 33.33 -10.29 1.96
CA LEU A 11 32.23 -9.46 1.48
C LEU A 11 32.25 -8.19 2.33
N ALA A 12 32.94 -7.16 1.84
CA ALA A 12 32.91 -5.84 2.43
C ALA A 12 31.45 -5.37 2.39
N ALA A 13 30.88 -5.15 3.58
CA ALA A 13 29.57 -4.59 3.75
C ALA A 13 29.49 -3.28 2.97
N ALA A 14 28.77 -3.29 1.84
CA ALA A 14 28.17 -2.09 1.30
C ALA A 14 27.06 -1.72 2.26
N THR A 15 27.39 -0.97 3.31
CA THR A 15 26.42 -0.19 4.07
C THR A 15 25.86 0.85 3.11
N THR A 16 24.82 0.48 2.36
CA THR A 16 23.84 1.43 1.86
C THR A 16 23.28 2.11 3.10
N LEU A 17 23.78 3.32 3.36
CA LEU A 17 23.17 4.23 4.29
C LEU A 17 21.83 4.62 3.67
N LEU A 18 20.81 3.77 3.87
CA LEU A 18 19.43 4.16 3.71
C LEU A 18 19.18 5.14 4.87
N ALA A 19 19.59 6.39 4.68
CA ALA A 19 19.11 7.49 5.50
C ALA A 19 17.61 7.58 5.20
N GLY A 20 16.82 6.76 5.88
CA GLY A 20 15.38 6.84 5.84
C GLY A 20 15.03 8.24 6.32
N LEU A 21 14.62 9.09 5.38
CA LEU A 21 13.88 10.29 5.73
C LEU A 21 12.69 9.78 6.55
N MET A 22 12.68 10.09 7.84
CA MET A 22 11.47 10.01 8.65
C MET A 22 10.55 11.10 8.09
N LEU A 23 9.78 10.75 7.07
CA LEU A 23 8.70 11.60 6.55
C LEU A 23 7.62 11.62 7.63
N THR A 24 7.61 12.68 8.43
CA THR A 24 6.49 12.96 9.33
C THR A 24 5.41 13.58 8.47
N SER A 25 4.43 12.78 8.10
CA SER A 25 3.44 13.26 7.17
C SER A 25 2.47 14.25 7.78
N CYS A 26 2.05 15.18 6.94
CA CYS A 26 0.93 16.07 7.18
C CYS A 26 -0.35 15.25 7.03
N GLY A 27 -1.10 15.09 8.12
CA GLY A 27 -2.30 14.25 8.16
C GLY A 27 -3.36 14.76 7.17
N GLY A 28 -3.53 14.04 6.07
CA GLY A 28 -4.57 14.29 5.07
C GLY A 28 -5.91 13.71 5.50
N ASP A 29 -6.61 14.40 6.40
CA ASP A 29 -8.07 14.25 6.56
C ASP A 29 -8.77 15.37 5.78
N THR A 30 -9.86 15.02 5.10
CA THR A 30 -10.61 15.82 4.11
C THR A 30 -11.26 17.11 4.63
N ASP A 31 -10.94 17.54 5.85
CA ASP A 31 -11.50 18.71 6.52
C ASP A 31 -10.48 19.85 6.57
N GLY A 32 -10.01 20.31 5.40
CA GLY A 32 -9.49 21.68 5.15
C GLY A 32 -8.50 22.33 6.13
N SER A 33 -7.88 21.58 7.04
CA SER A 33 -7.08 22.11 8.15
C SER A 33 -6.26 21.01 8.82
N GLY A 34 -5.44 20.30 8.05
CA GLY A 34 -4.33 19.52 8.58
C GLY A 34 -3.27 20.45 9.18
N GLY A 35 -3.57 21.09 10.30
CA GLY A 35 -2.65 22.03 10.95
C GLY A 35 -1.50 21.27 11.62
N CYS A 36 -0.26 21.58 11.24
CA CYS A 36 0.92 21.25 12.05
C CYS A 36 0.79 21.96 13.40
N THR A 37 0.79 21.23 14.51
CA THR A 37 1.00 21.81 15.84
C THR A 37 2.46 22.19 16.01
N PRO A 38 2.80 23.46 16.28
CA PRO A 38 4.18 23.86 16.56
C PRO A 38 4.74 23.06 17.74
N GLY A 39 5.86 22.36 17.53
CA GLY A 39 6.53 21.54 18.56
C GLY A 39 6.42 20.02 18.39
N THR A 40 5.67 19.52 17.41
CA THR A 40 5.78 18.11 16.99
C THR A 40 7.11 17.91 16.26
N LEU A 41 7.86 16.85 16.58
CA LEU A 41 9.07 16.46 15.82
C LEU A 41 8.70 16.34 14.33
N GLY A 42 9.31 17.19 13.49
CA GLY A 42 9.00 17.23 12.05
C GLY A 42 7.91 18.23 11.63
N CYS A 43 7.47 19.14 12.51
CA CYS A 43 6.66 20.30 12.15
C CYS A 43 7.48 21.58 12.41
N ASP A 44 8.30 21.99 11.44
CA ASP A 44 8.97 23.30 11.50
C ASP A 44 8.24 24.31 10.62
N SER A 45 7.36 25.10 11.21
CA SER A 45 6.66 26.21 10.54
C SER A 45 7.56 27.41 10.24
N THR A 46 8.84 27.38 10.62
CA THR A 46 9.80 28.48 10.42
C THR A 46 10.66 28.34 9.16
N ILE A 47 10.60 27.19 8.47
CA ILE A 47 11.25 26.99 7.15
C ILE A 47 10.22 27.33 6.06
N GLY A 48 9.83 28.61 5.96
CA GLY A 48 9.07 29.09 4.81
C GLY A 48 10.02 29.25 3.62
N SER A 49 9.85 28.46 2.56
CA SER A 49 10.59 28.65 1.31
C SER A 49 10.22 30.00 0.68
N THR A 50 11.12 30.99 0.77
CA THR A 50 10.90 32.35 0.26
C THR A 50 11.16 32.49 -1.25
N GLN A 51 11.47 31.39 -1.95
CA GLN A 51 11.80 31.40 -3.38
C GLN A 51 10.78 30.58 -4.17
N PRO A 52 10.29 31.06 -5.32
CA PRO A 52 9.40 30.28 -6.17
C PRO A 52 10.16 29.11 -6.81
N ILE A 53 10.02 27.91 -6.23
CA ILE A 53 10.64 26.66 -6.69
C ILE A 53 10.02 26.16 -8.03
N TRP A 54 8.95 26.80 -8.51
CA TRP A 54 8.09 26.29 -9.57
C TRP A 54 8.31 26.89 -10.98
N ASP A 55 9.07 27.97 -11.11
CA ASP A 55 9.26 28.68 -12.40
C ASP A 55 10.48 28.20 -13.19
N THR A 56 11.21 27.20 -12.68
CA THR A 56 12.39 26.71 -13.37
C THR A 56 12.10 25.46 -14.20
N THR A 57 12.33 25.57 -15.51
CA THR A 57 12.44 24.44 -16.43
C THR A 57 13.80 23.76 -16.33
N ASP A 58 14.70 24.25 -15.48
CA ASP A 58 16.03 23.68 -15.23
C ASP A 58 16.01 22.83 -13.95
N PRO A 59 16.03 21.48 -14.07
CA PRO A 59 16.09 20.56 -12.94
C PRO A 59 17.19 20.85 -11.92
N SER A 60 18.30 21.48 -12.35
CA SER A 60 19.45 21.76 -11.48
C SER A 60 19.21 22.90 -10.48
N GLN A 61 18.14 23.67 -10.67
CA GLN A 61 17.77 24.79 -9.80
C GLN A 61 16.76 24.40 -8.72
N LEU A 62 16.23 23.18 -8.75
CA LEU A 62 15.33 22.68 -7.72
C LEU A 62 16.12 22.32 -6.46
N PRO A 63 15.62 22.70 -5.26
CA PRO A 63 16.25 22.28 -4.01
C PRO A 63 16.09 20.77 -3.83
N ALA A 64 16.96 20.17 -3.01
CA ALA A 64 16.79 18.77 -2.64
C ALA A 64 15.46 18.59 -1.89
N SER A 65 14.70 17.54 -2.21
CA SER A 65 13.36 17.30 -1.66
C SER A 65 13.36 17.28 -0.13
N SER A 66 14.42 16.74 0.47
CA SER A 66 14.65 16.73 1.92
C SER A 66 14.68 18.11 2.59
N THR A 67 15.02 19.18 1.87
CA THR A 67 15.08 20.54 2.43
C THR A 67 13.72 21.22 2.51
N VAL A 68 12.73 20.68 1.79
CA VAL A 68 11.33 21.14 1.78
C VAL A 68 10.35 20.05 2.26
N ALA A 69 10.88 18.95 2.79
CA ALA A 69 10.10 17.88 3.39
C ALA A 69 9.61 18.27 4.80
N ASN A 70 8.57 17.58 5.29
CA ASN A 70 8.07 17.74 6.66
C ASN A 70 7.59 19.17 7.00
N ILE A 71 7.02 19.88 6.02
CA ILE A 71 6.40 21.20 6.22
C ILE A 71 4.93 21.09 5.81
N CYS A 72 4.03 21.17 6.78
CA CYS A 72 2.60 20.90 6.56
C CYS A 72 1.81 22.15 6.20
N THR A 73 2.21 22.76 5.09
CA THR A 73 1.37 23.70 4.37
C THR A 73 1.13 23.18 2.97
N ALA A 74 -0.05 23.42 2.41
CA ALA A 74 -0.36 23.00 1.03
C ALA A 74 0.63 23.55 0.01
N THR A 75 1.23 24.72 0.28
CA THR A 75 2.27 25.31 -0.58
C THR A 75 3.56 24.51 -0.51
N ASP A 76 4.03 24.19 0.70
CA ASP A 76 5.29 23.46 0.88
C ASP A 76 5.17 21.99 0.48
N GLU A 77 4.00 21.36 0.66
CA GLU A 77 3.72 20.02 0.11
C GLU A 77 3.81 20.01 -1.42
N LYS A 78 3.31 21.04 -2.10
CA LYS A 78 3.48 21.20 -3.56
C LYS A 78 4.96 21.40 -3.93
N HIS A 79 5.70 22.19 -3.16
CA HIS A 79 7.15 22.34 -3.39
C HIS A 79 7.91 21.02 -3.20
N PHE A 80 7.56 20.26 -2.15
CA PHE A 80 8.09 18.92 -1.92
C PHE A 80 7.79 17.99 -3.09
N ILE A 81 6.53 17.94 -3.57
CA ILE A 81 6.16 17.10 -4.72
C ILE A 81 7.03 17.43 -5.94
N ARG A 82 7.22 18.72 -6.26
CA ARG A 82 8.03 19.11 -7.41
C ARG A 82 9.49 18.67 -7.25
N ALA A 83 10.08 18.88 -6.09
CA ALA A 83 11.45 18.50 -5.79
C ALA A 83 11.63 16.97 -5.75
N TYR A 84 10.69 16.24 -5.16
CA TYR A 84 10.73 14.78 -5.06
C TYR A 84 10.57 14.11 -6.42
N LEU A 85 9.64 14.58 -7.27
CA LEU A 85 9.53 14.07 -8.64
C LEU A 85 10.79 14.37 -9.44
N ASN A 86 11.50 15.46 -9.19
CA ASN A 86 12.79 15.71 -9.85
C ASN A 86 13.88 14.68 -9.49
N GLU A 87 13.81 14.09 -8.30
CA GLU A 87 14.80 13.13 -7.81
C GLU A 87 14.43 11.68 -8.11
N ALA A 88 13.14 11.34 -8.05
CA ALA A 88 12.66 9.95 -8.02
C ALA A 88 11.80 9.55 -9.22
N TYR A 89 11.28 10.51 -10.00
CA TYR A 89 10.40 10.19 -11.11
C TYR A 89 11.18 9.67 -12.32
N LEU A 90 10.69 8.60 -12.94
CA LEU A 90 11.35 7.98 -14.09
C LEU A 90 11.50 8.95 -15.28
N TRP A 91 10.55 9.86 -15.46
CA TRP A 91 10.50 10.84 -16.56
C TRP A 91 10.69 12.28 -16.05
N TYR A 92 11.53 12.47 -15.03
CA TYR A 92 11.71 13.76 -14.36
C TYR A 92 12.10 14.91 -15.30
N ASP A 93 12.84 14.60 -16.36
CA ASP A 93 13.34 15.53 -17.38
C ASP A 93 12.29 15.95 -18.43
N GLU A 94 11.13 15.27 -18.45
CA GLU A 94 9.99 15.59 -19.32
C GLU A 94 8.91 16.43 -18.60
N ILE A 95 9.00 16.60 -17.28
CA ILE A 95 8.04 17.37 -16.48
C ILE A 95 8.02 18.83 -16.94
N GLN A 96 6.82 19.32 -17.27
CA GLN A 96 6.62 20.72 -17.62
C GLN A 96 6.62 21.60 -16.36
N ALA A 97 7.15 22.82 -16.48
CA ALA A 97 7.07 23.81 -15.40
C ALA A 97 5.60 24.26 -15.23
N ILE A 98 5.01 23.95 -14.07
CA ILE A 98 3.62 24.27 -13.73
C ILE A 98 3.61 25.09 -12.45
N ASN A 99 2.90 26.22 -12.49
CA ASN A 99 2.75 27.07 -11.32
C ASN A 99 1.74 26.44 -10.32
N PRO A 100 2.15 26.12 -9.08
CA PRO A 100 1.33 25.45 -8.06
C PRO A 100 0.12 26.27 -7.61
N ASN A 101 0.11 27.58 -7.89
CA ASN A 101 -1.01 28.46 -7.56
C ASN A 101 -2.25 28.21 -8.44
N PHE A 102 -2.08 27.54 -9.59
CA PHE A 102 -3.22 27.16 -10.44
C PHE A 102 -3.92 25.88 -10.00
N ALA A 103 -3.30 25.07 -9.14
CA ALA A 103 -3.90 23.86 -8.59
C ALA A 103 -4.66 24.17 -7.29
N ALA A 104 -5.93 23.76 -7.20
CA ALA A 104 -6.76 23.95 -6.02
C ALA A 104 -6.35 23.06 -4.85
N SER A 105 -5.71 21.92 -5.12
CA SER A 105 -5.22 20.97 -4.11
C SER A 105 -3.79 20.49 -4.39
N VAL A 106 -3.20 19.82 -3.39
CA VAL A 106 -1.91 19.13 -3.48
C VAL A 106 -2.00 17.98 -4.48
N GLU A 107 -3.11 17.24 -4.45
CA GLU A 107 -3.41 16.14 -5.37
C GLU A 107 -3.53 16.62 -6.82
N GLU A 108 -4.25 17.72 -7.06
CA GLU A 108 -4.38 18.30 -8.41
C GLU A 108 -3.01 18.74 -8.95
N TYR A 109 -2.17 19.32 -8.09
CA TYR A 109 -0.81 19.70 -8.47
C TYR A 109 0.05 18.48 -8.84
N PHE A 110 0.01 17.41 -8.04
CA PHE A 110 0.69 16.15 -8.35
C PHE A 110 0.32 15.63 -9.75
N TYR A 111 -0.98 15.49 -10.03
CA TYR A 111 -1.44 14.98 -11.32
C TYR A 111 -1.10 15.91 -12.48
N SER A 112 -1.05 17.23 -12.26
CA SER A 112 -0.64 18.17 -13.30
C SER A 112 0.80 17.96 -13.76
N LEU A 113 1.68 17.46 -12.89
CA LEU A 113 3.10 17.25 -13.19
C LEU A 113 3.39 15.93 -13.92
N LEU A 114 2.44 15.00 -14.00
CA LEU A 114 2.68 13.70 -14.62
C LEU A 114 2.85 13.81 -16.13
N VAL A 115 3.77 13.01 -16.68
CA VAL A 115 4.07 13.00 -18.11
C VAL A 115 3.00 12.23 -18.87
N THR A 116 2.22 12.96 -19.68
CA THR A 116 1.09 12.43 -20.45
C THR A 116 1.41 12.14 -21.91
N THR A 117 2.66 12.36 -22.35
CA THR A 117 3.07 12.01 -23.72
C THR A 117 2.77 10.54 -23.99
N PRO A 118 2.28 10.16 -25.19
CA PRO A 118 1.96 8.78 -25.46
C PRO A 118 3.18 7.86 -25.48
N ASP A 119 3.00 6.63 -25.01
CA ASP A 119 3.93 5.51 -25.16
C ASP A 119 3.86 4.91 -26.57
N ALA A 120 4.61 3.83 -26.81
CA ALA A 120 4.65 3.13 -28.10
C ALA A 120 3.28 2.56 -28.55
N TYR A 121 2.30 2.50 -27.64
CA TYR A 121 0.95 1.98 -27.87
C TYR A 121 -0.12 3.07 -27.83
N GLY A 122 0.28 4.35 -27.76
CA GLY A 122 -0.64 5.49 -27.76
C GLY A 122 -1.30 5.77 -26.41
N GLN A 123 -0.86 5.13 -25.32
CA GLN A 123 -1.35 5.39 -23.96
C GLN A 123 -0.49 6.45 -23.27
N ALA A 124 -1.00 7.20 -22.30
CA ALA A 124 -0.14 8.07 -21.49
C ALA A 124 1.04 7.26 -20.91
N LYS A 125 2.27 7.79 -21.02
CA LYS A 125 3.47 7.16 -20.47
C LYS A 125 3.28 6.81 -19.00
N ASP A 126 2.83 7.80 -18.21
CA ASP A 126 2.49 7.57 -16.82
C ASP A 126 1.00 7.29 -16.62
N ARG A 127 0.71 6.06 -16.22
CA ARG A 127 -0.61 5.60 -15.73
C ARG A 127 -0.49 4.93 -14.37
N PHE A 128 0.66 5.09 -13.71
CA PHE A 128 1.10 4.26 -12.59
C PHE A 128 1.37 5.08 -11.34
N SER A 129 1.75 6.35 -11.48
CA SER A 129 2.01 7.22 -10.34
C SER A 129 0.71 7.80 -9.79
N PHE A 130 0.56 7.75 -8.49
CA PHE A 130 -0.59 8.26 -7.77
C PHE A 130 -0.15 8.84 -6.42
N ILE A 131 -1.03 9.63 -5.82
CA ILE A 131 -0.86 10.13 -4.46
C ILE A 131 -2.01 9.60 -3.59
N ILE A 132 -1.69 9.25 -2.35
CA ILE A 132 -2.65 8.76 -1.36
C ILE A 132 -2.37 9.42 0.00
N PRO A 133 -3.35 9.46 0.91
CA PRO A 133 -3.11 9.87 2.28
C PRO A 133 -2.04 8.98 2.92
N THR A 134 -1.17 9.57 3.73
CA THR A 134 -0.05 8.85 4.37
C THR A 134 -0.50 7.65 5.16
N ARG A 135 -1.61 7.79 5.89
CA ARG A 135 -2.16 6.66 6.64
C ARG A 135 -2.43 5.45 5.74
N THR A 136 -2.94 5.67 4.54
CA THR A 136 -3.14 4.59 3.56
C THR A 136 -1.80 4.03 3.11
N ALA A 137 -0.79 4.88 2.87
CA ALA A 137 0.56 4.43 2.51
C ALA A 137 1.23 3.62 3.63
N ASP A 138 1.09 4.02 4.88
CA ASP A 138 1.59 3.33 6.07
C ASP A 138 0.91 1.96 6.22
N SER A 139 -0.42 1.91 6.03
CA SER A 139 -1.16 0.65 6.07
C SER A 139 -0.74 -0.31 4.97
N LEU A 140 -0.54 0.15 3.73
CA LEU A 140 0.00 -0.69 2.64
C LEU A 140 1.44 -1.15 2.94
N SER A 141 2.26 -0.28 3.51
CA SER A 141 3.67 -0.60 3.78
C SER A 141 3.84 -1.60 4.91
N THR A 142 3.01 -1.51 5.96
CA THR A 142 3.16 -2.30 7.20
C THR A 142 2.15 -3.44 7.32
N GLY A 143 1.07 -3.43 6.54
CA GLY A 143 -0.10 -4.28 6.74
C GLY A 143 -0.93 -3.91 7.99
N ALA A 144 -0.55 -2.89 8.75
CA ALA A 144 -1.27 -2.48 9.96
C ALA A 144 -2.35 -1.46 9.59
N ASN A 145 -3.60 -1.75 9.93
CA ASN A 145 -4.72 -0.85 9.64
C ASN A 145 -5.75 -0.84 10.78
N ILE A 146 -6.75 0.03 10.66
CA ILE A 146 -7.96 -0.01 11.48
C ILE A 146 -9.10 -0.36 10.55
N GLY A 147 -9.83 -1.41 10.85
CA GLY A 147 -10.78 -1.98 9.91
C GLY A 147 -11.79 -2.90 10.57
N TYR A 148 -12.73 -3.37 9.74
CA TYR A 148 -13.60 -4.50 10.06
C TYR A 148 -12.99 -5.85 9.62
N GLY A 149 -11.92 -5.82 8.82
CA GLY A 149 -11.28 -7.01 8.24
C GLY A 149 -12.08 -7.67 7.12
N VAL A 150 -12.79 -6.85 6.33
CA VAL A 150 -13.51 -7.29 5.13
C VAL A 150 -12.99 -6.53 3.93
N GLN A 151 -12.54 -7.27 2.93
CA GLN A 151 -12.31 -6.72 1.61
C GLN A 151 -13.57 -6.94 0.76
N TRP A 152 -14.11 -5.85 0.21
CA TRP A 152 -15.30 -5.88 -0.64
C TRP A 152 -14.91 -5.77 -2.11
N MET A 153 -15.64 -6.47 -2.99
CA MET A 153 -15.51 -6.36 -4.44
C MET A 153 -16.88 -6.50 -5.09
N THR A 154 -17.15 -5.71 -6.11
CA THR A 154 -18.36 -5.86 -6.92
C THR A 154 -18.16 -6.96 -7.96
N ASP A 155 -19.06 -7.93 -8.00
CA ASP A 155 -19.03 -9.00 -8.99
C ASP A 155 -19.58 -8.54 -10.36
N ALA A 156 -19.43 -9.39 -11.38
CA ALA A 156 -19.91 -9.11 -12.74
C ALA A 156 -21.44 -8.93 -12.83
N SER A 157 -22.19 -9.36 -11.82
CA SER A 157 -23.65 -9.20 -11.72
C SER A 157 -24.05 -7.93 -10.96
N GLY A 158 -23.09 -7.10 -10.53
CA GLY A 158 -23.30 -5.85 -9.81
C GLY A 158 -23.51 -6.01 -8.30
N TYR A 159 -23.32 -7.21 -7.73
CA TYR A 159 -23.43 -7.41 -6.29
C TYR A 159 -22.11 -7.13 -5.57
N THR A 160 -22.17 -6.35 -4.49
CA THR A 160 -21.03 -6.17 -3.58
C THR A 160 -20.85 -7.43 -2.73
N ARG A 161 -19.69 -8.06 -2.84
CA ARG A 161 -19.35 -9.31 -2.18
C ARG A 161 -18.11 -9.21 -1.31
N VAL A 162 -18.05 -10.10 -0.33
CA VAL A 162 -16.84 -10.34 0.46
C VAL A 162 -15.82 -11.03 -0.43
N ALA A 163 -14.76 -10.32 -0.81
CA ALA A 163 -13.62 -10.85 -1.55
C ALA A 163 -12.67 -11.62 -0.62
N MET A 164 -12.47 -11.11 0.59
CA MET A 164 -11.61 -11.68 1.62
C MET A 164 -12.08 -11.26 3.01
N VAL A 165 -11.81 -12.10 4.01
CA VAL A 165 -11.92 -11.79 5.43
C VAL A 165 -10.57 -12.02 6.08
N ASN A 166 -10.08 -11.03 6.82
CA ASN A 166 -8.80 -11.14 7.51
C ASN A 166 -8.93 -12.07 8.73
N PRO A 167 -7.98 -13.01 8.94
CA PRO A 167 -7.93 -13.80 10.17
C PRO A 167 -7.84 -12.92 11.42
N GLY A 168 -8.51 -13.31 12.50
CA GLY A 168 -8.56 -12.58 13.77
C GLY A 168 -9.35 -11.27 13.75
N SER A 169 -10.03 -10.95 12.65
CA SER A 169 -10.75 -9.68 12.50
C SER A 169 -12.16 -9.69 13.09
N PRO A 170 -12.77 -8.51 13.32
CA PRO A 170 -14.18 -8.40 13.71
C PRO A 170 -15.14 -9.14 12.75
N ALA A 171 -14.84 -9.16 11.45
CA ALA A 171 -15.67 -9.84 10.47
C ALA A 171 -15.56 -11.37 10.54
N GLU A 172 -14.36 -11.91 10.78
CA GLU A 172 -14.20 -13.34 11.02
C GLU A 172 -14.96 -13.76 12.27
N ALA A 173 -14.84 -12.99 13.36
CA ALA A 173 -15.57 -13.23 14.60
C ALA A 173 -17.11 -13.18 14.41
N ALA A 174 -17.58 -12.39 13.45
CA ALA A 174 -18.99 -12.32 13.06
C ALA A 174 -19.43 -13.44 12.08
N GLY A 175 -18.54 -14.38 11.78
CA GLY A 175 -18.78 -15.50 10.87
C GLY A 175 -18.95 -15.09 9.42
N MET A 176 -18.43 -13.92 9.02
CA MET A 176 -18.40 -13.54 7.61
C MET A 176 -17.35 -14.37 6.87
N ALA A 177 -17.60 -14.62 5.59
CA ALA A 177 -16.71 -15.42 4.76
C ALA A 177 -16.72 -14.95 3.31
N ARG A 178 -15.68 -15.32 2.57
CA ARG A 178 -15.58 -15.05 1.13
C ARG A 178 -16.82 -15.54 0.38
N GLY A 179 -17.32 -14.70 -0.52
CA GLY A 179 -18.49 -14.99 -1.37
C GLY A 179 -19.83 -14.51 -0.81
N GLY A 180 -19.87 -14.11 0.47
CA GLY A 180 -21.05 -13.48 1.06
C GLY A 180 -21.41 -12.16 0.42
N VAL A 181 -22.68 -11.76 0.55
CA VAL A 181 -23.29 -10.68 -0.20
C VAL A 181 -23.76 -9.57 0.74
N LEU A 182 -23.29 -8.35 0.49
CA LEU A 182 -23.84 -7.15 1.11
C LEU A 182 -25.20 -6.83 0.46
N ILE A 183 -26.26 -6.77 1.26
CA ILE A 183 -27.61 -6.40 0.79
C ILE A 183 -27.84 -4.91 0.99
N SER A 184 -27.57 -4.42 2.20
CA SER A 184 -27.64 -2.99 2.50
C SER A 184 -26.88 -2.65 3.78
N ILE A 185 -26.55 -1.37 3.93
CA ILE A 185 -26.05 -0.81 5.19
C ILE A 185 -27.28 -0.39 6.01
N ALA A 186 -27.51 -1.01 7.16
CA ALA A 186 -28.64 -0.72 8.03
C ALA A 186 -28.36 0.52 8.91
N SER A 187 -27.15 0.64 9.43
CA SER A 187 -26.69 1.83 10.18
C SER A 187 -25.17 1.91 10.21
N SER A 188 -24.63 3.11 10.39
CA SER A 188 -23.23 3.35 10.72
C SER A 188 -23.14 4.57 11.64
N ASN A 189 -22.20 4.55 12.59
CA ASN A 189 -21.89 5.73 13.41
C ASN A 189 -20.69 6.53 12.86
N ASN A 190 -20.21 6.18 11.67
CA ASN A 190 -19.09 6.82 11.01
C ASN A 190 -19.55 7.45 9.68
N SER A 191 -18.86 8.48 9.21
CA SER A 191 -19.16 9.16 7.93
C SER A 191 -19.01 8.23 6.72
N SER A 192 -18.17 7.21 6.86
CA SER A 192 -17.98 6.14 5.89
C SER A 192 -18.13 4.77 6.58
N TRP A 193 -18.68 3.81 5.83
CA TRP A 193 -18.69 2.40 6.22
C TRP A 193 -17.32 1.71 6.05
N TYR A 194 -16.31 2.45 5.59
CA TYR A 194 -14.90 2.13 5.77
C TYR A 194 -14.39 2.91 7.00
N PRO A 195 -14.10 2.23 8.11
CA PRO A 195 -13.79 2.89 9.36
C PRO A 195 -12.35 3.41 9.31
N ASN A 196 -12.16 4.66 9.72
CA ASN A 196 -10.85 5.24 9.94
C ASN A 196 -10.58 5.41 11.45
N THR A 197 -11.48 4.97 12.33
CA THR A 197 -11.33 5.14 13.78
C THR A 197 -11.72 3.85 14.48
N SER A 198 -10.92 3.47 15.48
CA SER A 198 -11.21 2.29 16.31
C SER A 198 -12.53 2.50 17.06
N GLY A 199 -13.34 1.45 17.20
CA GLY A 199 -14.65 1.53 17.82
C GLY A 199 -15.78 2.05 16.90
N ALA A 200 -15.48 2.49 15.67
CA ALA A 200 -16.50 2.79 14.68
C ALA A 200 -17.35 1.54 14.40
N THR A 201 -18.67 1.66 14.39
CA THR A 201 -19.59 0.56 14.17
C THR A 201 -20.36 0.69 12.85
N VAL A 202 -20.60 -0.45 12.23
CA VAL A 202 -21.47 -0.57 11.06
C VAL A 202 -22.35 -1.79 11.21
N THR A 203 -23.61 -1.67 10.81
CA THR A 203 -24.57 -2.78 10.77
C THR A 203 -24.97 -3.03 9.33
N PHE A 204 -24.79 -4.25 8.86
CA PHE A 204 -25.18 -4.71 7.53
C PHE A 204 -26.39 -5.63 7.59
N ASN A 205 -27.24 -5.52 6.56
CA ASN A 205 -28.05 -6.64 6.12
C ASN A 205 -27.20 -7.46 5.13
N TYR A 206 -26.97 -8.72 5.45
CA TYR A 206 -25.95 -9.55 4.81
C TYR A 206 -26.47 -10.97 4.53
N ARG A 207 -25.99 -11.62 3.47
CA ARG A 207 -26.21 -13.05 3.20
C ARG A 207 -24.87 -13.78 3.18
N ASP A 208 -24.78 -14.90 3.88
CA ASP A 208 -23.55 -15.71 3.87
C ASP A 208 -23.26 -16.30 2.48
N VAL A 209 -24.30 -16.58 1.69
CA VAL A 209 -24.18 -17.09 0.32
C VAL A 209 -25.20 -16.44 -0.62
N PRO A 210 -24.92 -16.36 -1.94
CA PRO A 210 -25.87 -15.88 -2.93
C PRO A 210 -27.19 -16.66 -2.88
N GLY A 211 -28.31 -15.93 -2.86
CA GLY A 211 -29.65 -16.53 -2.78
C GLY A 211 -30.02 -17.11 -1.40
N GLY A 212 -29.12 -17.06 -0.42
CA GLY A 212 -29.38 -17.52 0.95
C GLY A 212 -30.26 -16.58 1.77
N PRO A 213 -30.61 -16.97 3.02
CA PRO A 213 -31.33 -16.09 3.94
C PRO A 213 -30.46 -14.88 4.32
N SER A 214 -31.09 -13.74 4.56
CA SER A 214 -30.41 -12.56 5.08
C SER A 214 -30.35 -12.59 6.60
N ARG A 215 -29.24 -12.09 7.16
CA ARG A 215 -29.03 -11.84 8.59
C ARG A 215 -28.48 -10.43 8.82
N VAL A 216 -28.63 -9.95 10.05
CA VAL A 216 -28.03 -8.69 10.49
C VAL A 216 -26.66 -8.97 11.06
N VAL A 217 -25.67 -8.17 10.69
CA VAL A 217 -24.28 -8.26 11.19
C VAL A 217 -23.83 -6.88 11.63
N THR A 218 -23.46 -6.74 12.90
CA THR A 218 -22.85 -5.51 13.42
C THR A 218 -21.37 -5.75 13.64
N LEU A 219 -20.53 -4.92 13.03
CA LEU A 219 -19.09 -4.95 13.17
C LEU A 219 -18.61 -3.71 13.91
N THR A 220 -17.58 -3.86 14.73
CA THR A 220 -16.88 -2.78 15.41
C THR A 220 -15.45 -2.77 14.93
N ALA A 221 -14.96 -1.62 14.48
CA ALA A 221 -13.63 -1.48 13.92
C ALA A 221 -12.59 -1.67 15.00
N ALA A 222 -11.52 -2.38 14.66
CA ALA A 222 -10.39 -2.65 15.54
C ALA A 222 -9.08 -2.47 14.76
N ALA A 223 -7.96 -2.40 15.49
CA ALA A 223 -6.65 -2.55 14.87
C ALA A 223 -6.52 -3.97 14.31
N ILE A 224 -6.08 -4.08 13.06
CA ILE A 224 -5.86 -5.35 12.36
C ILE A 224 -4.45 -5.32 11.79
N GLN A 225 -3.77 -6.45 11.90
CA GLN A 225 -2.57 -6.73 11.15
C GLN A 225 -2.94 -7.67 10.01
N ASP A 226 -2.85 -7.18 8.78
CA ASP A 226 -3.06 -8.00 7.60
C ASP A 226 -1.97 -9.08 7.56
N ASP A 227 -2.38 -10.33 7.36
CA ASP A 227 -1.47 -11.43 7.05
C ASP A 227 -1.27 -11.46 5.53
N PRO A 228 -0.06 -11.19 5.01
CA PRO A 228 0.20 -11.20 3.58
C PRO A 228 0.15 -12.61 2.98
N VAL A 229 0.19 -13.67 3.82
CA VAL A 229 0.10 -15.07 3.38
C VAL A 229 -1.01 -15.80 4.17
N PRO A 230 -2.27 -15.37 4.04
CA PRO A 230 -3.34 -15.80 4.97
C PRO A 230 -3.83 -17.23 4.70
N THR A 231 -3.40 -17.89 3.63
CA THR A 231 -3.79 -19.26 3.31
C THR A 231 -2.64 -20.03 2.69
N VAL A 232 -2.25 -21.13 3.33
CA VAL A 232 -1.25 -22.09 2.86
C VAL A 232 -1.81 -23.49 3.04
N SER A 233 -1.83 -24.30 1.98
CA SER A 233 -2.30 -25.68 2.06
C SER A 233 -1.59 -26.57 1.04
N ALA A 234 -1.40 -27.85 1.38
CA ALA A 234 -1.07 -28.88 0.42
C ALA A 234 -2.32 -29.69 0.09
N LEU A 235 -2.65 -29.75 -1.19
CA LEU A 235 -3.78 -30.50 -1.73
C LEU A 235 -3.26 -31.86 -2.23
N ASP A 236 -3.75 -32.94 -1.64
CA ASP A 236 -3.43 -34.29 -2.09
C ASP A 236 -4.33 -34.69 -3.25
N LEU A 237 -3.73 -34.93 -4.42
CA LEU A 237 -4.42 -35.35 -5.64
C LEU A 237 -4.27 -36.86 -5.89
N GLY A 238 -3.83 -37.63 -4.88
CA GLY A 238 -3.62 -39.06 -4.95
C GLY A 238 -2.48 -39.42 -5.90
N ALA A 239 -2.78 -40.18 -6.95
CA ALA A 239 -1.78 -40.64 -7.92
C ALA A 239 -1.08 -39.48 -8.67
N SER A 240 -1.70 -38.29 -8.71
CA SER A 240 -1.15 -37.10 -9.35
C SER A 240 -0.20 -36.29 -8.46
N GLY A 241 0.09 -36.76 -7.23
CA GLY A 241 0.97 -36.07 -6.30
C GLY A 241 0.28 -34.98 -5.47
N LYS A 242 1.07 -34.11 -4.85
CA LYS A 242 0.57 -33.01 -4.01
C LYS A 242 0.82 -31.66 -4.66
N VAL A 243 -0.17 -30.79 -4.62
CA VAL A 243 -0.06 -29.41 -5.10
C VAL A 243 -0.15 -28.46 -3.92
N GLY A 244 0.84 -27.59 -3.74
CA GLY A 244 0.78 -26.49 -2.80
C GLY A 244 -0.14 -25.39 -3.33
N TYR A 245 -0.88 -24.77 -2.43
CA TYR A 245 -1.65 -23.57 -2.69
C TYR A 245 -1.25 -22.53 -1.65
N MET A 246 -0.92 -21.33 -2.13
CA MET A 246 -0.59 -20.18 -1.29
C MET A 246 -1.29 -18.95 -1.82
N LEU A 247 -2.10 -18.31 -0.98
CA LEU A 247 -2.63 -16.97 -1.23
C LEU A 247 -1.60 -15.96 -0.74
N PHE A 248 -1.12 -15.09 -1.64
CA PHE A 248 -0.17 -14.03 -1.34
C PHE A 248 -0.76 -12.67 -1.70
N THR A 249 -1.11 -11.87 -0.70
CA THR A 249 -1.99 -10.70 -0.85
C THR A 249 -1.27 -9.36 -0.91
N ASP A 250 -0.02 -9.24 -0.45
CA ASP A 250 0.69 -7.96 -0.46
C ASP A 250 2.19 -8.11 -0.25
N HIS A 251 3.00 -7.24 -0.84
CA HIS A 251 4.45 -7.16 -0.59
C HIS A 251 4.75 -6.17 0.54
N SER A 252 4.10 -6.34 1.68
CA SER A 252 4.30 -5.51 2.88
C SER A 252 5.60 -5.87 3.61
N SER A 253 6.02 -5.02 4.56
CA SER A 253 7.29 -5.20 5.27
C SER A 253 7.35 -6.49 6.11
N VAL A 254 6.20 -7.06 6.45
CA VAL A 254 6.07 -8.30 7.24
C VAL A 254 5.95 -9.57 6.38
N ALA A 255 5.93 -9.44 5.05
CA ALA A 255 5.65 -10.55 4.15
C ALA A 255 6.78 -11.58 4.03
N GLN A 256 8.03 -11.14 4.09
CA GLN A 256 9.19 -12.00 3.81
C GLN A 256 9.22 -13.24 4.71
N ASP A 257 9.12 -13.07 6.02
CA ASP A 257 9.19 -14.20 6.97
C ASP A 257 8.00 -15.14 6.81
N LYS A 258 6.81 -14.60 6.55
CA LYS A 258 5.59 -15.38 6.26
C LYS A 258 5.73 -16.23 5.00
N LEU A 259 6.38 -15.71 3.95
CA LEU A 259 6.65 -16.45 2.73
C LEU A 259 7.68 -17.57 2.96
N ILE A 260 8.75 -17.30 3.72
CA ILE A 260 9.73 -18.32 4.11
C ILE A 260 9.04 -19.48 4.85
N ASP A 261 8.23 -19.16 5.85
CA ASP A 261 7.50 -20.16 6.64
C ASP A 261 6.52 -20.98 5.78
N ALA A 262 5.81 -20.30 4.87
CA ALA A 262 4.86 -20.95 3.97
C ALA A 262 5.54 -21.92 3.00
N ILE A 263 6.62 -21.49 2.34
CA ILE A 263 7.36 -22.35 1.41
C ILE A 263 8.03 -23.51 2.14
N ALA A 264 8.65 -23.27 3.30
CA ALA A 264 9.25 -24.34 4.11
C ALA A 264 8.20 -25.38 4.54
N SER A 265 7.01 -24.92 4.96
CA SER A 265 5.88 -25.79 5.31
C SER A 265 5.40 -26.64 4.13
N LEU A 266 5.28 -26.04 2.94
CA LEU A 266 4.88 -26.75 1.72
C LEU A 266 5.95 -27.76 1.26
N GLN A 267 7.23 -27.38 1.34
CA GLN A 267 8.34 -28.27 1.05
C GLN A 267 8.34 -29.49 1.99
N ALA A 268 8.15 -29.28 3.29
CA ALA A 268 8.06 -30.36 4.28
C ALA A 268 6.87 -31.31 4.02
N GLN A 269 5.79 -30.80 3.40
CA GLN A 269 4.64 -31.60 2.99
C GLN A 269 4.84 -32.39 1.69
N GLY A 270 5.95 -32.14 0.98
CA GLY A 270 6.36 -32.88 -0.21
C GLY A 270 5.54 -32.53 -1.46
N ILE A 271 5.23 -31.26 -1.67
CA ILE A 271 4.53 -30.80 -2.89
C ILE A 271 5.40 -30.96 -4.14
N ASN A 272 4.75 -31.14 -5.29
CA ASN A 272 5.38 -31.23 -6.61
C ASN A 272 5.16 -29.97 -7.45
N ASP A 273 4.00 -29.34 -7.28
CA ASP A 273 3.61 -28.12 -7.97
C ASP A 273 3.10 -27.09 -6.96
N LEU A 274 3.16 -25.81 -7.32
CA LEU A 274 2.68 -24.70 -6.51
C LEU A 274 1.72 -23.81 -7.31
N VAL A 275 0.55 -23.54 -6.72
CA VAL A 275 -0.35 -22.47 -7.14
C VAL A 275 -0.11 -21.26 -6.25
N LEU A 276 0.51 -20.23 -6.82
CA LEU A 276 0.65 -18.91 -6.20
C LEU A 276 -0.56 -18.05 -6.60
N ASP A 277 -1.48 -17.80 -5.67
CA ASP A 277 -2.65 -16.95 -5.90
C ASP A 277 -2.34 -15.51 -5.49
N MET A 278 -2.25 -14.61 -6.48
CA MET A 278 -1.95 -13.18 -6.30
C MET A 278 -3.12 -12.28 -6.72
N ARG A 279 -4.34 -12.79 -6.82
CA ARG A 279 -5.48 -12.02 -7.36
C ARG A 279 -5.85 -10.74 -6.59
N TYR A 280 -5.43 -10.65 -5.33
CA TYR A 280 -5.66 -9.48 -4.47
C TYR A 280 -4.37 -8.70 -4.20
N ASN A 281 -3.26 -9.07 -4.85
CA ASN A 281 -1.94 -8.50 -4.63
C ASN A 281 -1.75 -7.24 -5.48
N GLY A 282 -1.65 -6.09 -4.81
CA GLY A 282 -1.42 -4.79 -5.44
C GLY A 282 0.05 -4.47 -5.74
N GLY A 283 0.99 -5.32 -5.34
CA GLY A 283 2.43 -5.04 -5.39
C GLY A 283 3.00 -4.69 -4.02
N GLY A 284 4.00 -3.79 -3.98
CA GLY A 284 4.69 -3.33 -2.77
C GLY A 284 6.22 -3.45 -2.90
N TYR A 285 6.91 -3.87 -1.85
CA TYR A 285 8.38 -3.87 -1.82
C TYR A 285 9.02 -4.86 -2.80
N LEU A 286 9.93 -4.37 -3.64
CA LEU A 286 10.67 -5.19 -4.61
C LEU A 286 11.53 -6.27 -3.96
N TYR A 287 12.11 -6.02 -2.77
CA TYR A 287 12.92 -7.03 -2.09
C TYR A 287 12.09 -8.25 -1.65
N VAL A 288 10.79 -8.07 -1.37
CA VAL A 288 9.88 -9.18 -1.06
C VAL A 288 9.61 -10.01 -2.32
N ALA A 289 9.47 -9.33 -3.47
CA ALA A 289 9.27 -10.01 -4.75
C ALA A 289 10.52 -10.81 -5.15
N GLU A 290 11.71 -10.22 -4.97
CA GLU A 290 13.00 -10.90 -5.18
C GLU A 290 13.16 -12.11 -4.24
N ALA A 291 12.84 -11.94 -2.96
CA ALA A 291 12.89 -13.03 -1.99
C ALA A 291 12.01 -14.20 -2.44
N LEU A 292 10.73 -13.95 -2.76
CA LEU A 292 9.81 -14.99 -3.23
C LEU A 292 10.29 -15.68 -4.51
N ALA A 293 10.79 -14.91 -5.48
CA ALA A 293 11.28 -15.47 -6.75
C ALA A 293 12.51 -16.37 -6.59
N SER A 294 13.24 -16.24 -5.47
CA SER A 294 14.44 -17.02 -5.18
C SER A 294 14.19 -18.32 -4.38
N MET A 295 12.98 -18.50 -3.85
CA MET A 295 12.57 -19.68 -3.06
C MET A 295 12.16 -20.84 -3.95
#